data_AF-A0A2S7Y085-F1
#
_entry.id   AF-A0A2S7Y085-F1
#
_cell.length_a   1.000
_cell.length_b   1.000
_cell.length_c   1.000
_cell.angle_alpha   90.00
_cell.angle_beta   90.00
_cell.angle_gamma   90.00
#
_symmetry.space_group_name_H-M   'P 1'
#
loop_
_entity.id
_entity.type
_entity.pdbx_description
1 polymer ?
#
loop_
_entity_poly.entity_id
_entity_poly.type
_entity_poly.pdbx_seq_one_letter_code
_entity_poly.pdbx_strand_id
1 'polypeptide(L)'
;MQTQLQINKAIKKILNKPLTSKEKKSLSKSGGVYMYKLPNTASGEAPHLKIGSTADYERRMKEWRNSCGYDPEKVSLFYTSLYRRVERLVHAQLGVSRKREAKCPGCGKSHQEFFGVRRYQAAKLIGLWSEWMGHVPYDEDGTLNAEWRKKLEGVDLDDADCWESFTAKE
;
A
#
# COMPACT_ATOMS: atom_id res chain seq x y z
N MET A 1 -0.13 4.09 20.23
CA MET A 1 -0.86 4.16 18.94
C MET A 1 -0.22 5.26 18.11
N GLN A 2 -0.04 5.09 16.79
CA GLN A 2 0.49 6.17 15.95
C GLN A 2 -0.53 7.32 15.86
N THR A 3 -0.10 8.57 15.91
CA THR A 3 -0.97 9.73 15.65
C THR A 3 -1.09 9.99 14.14
N GLN A 4 -2.11 10.75 13.73
CA GLN A 4 -2.26 11.18 12.34
C GLN A 4 -1.01 11.92 11.83
N LEU A 5 -0.48 12.85 12.63
CA LEU A 5 0.78 13.55 12.32
C LEU A 5 1.97 12.59 12.13
N GLN A 6 2.08 11.53 12.94
CA GLN A 6 3.14 10.52 12.76
C GLN A 6 2.98 9.72 11.47
N ILE A 7 1.73 9.40 11.08
CA ILE A 7 1.43 8.77 9.80
C ILE A 7 1.81 9.70 8.65
N ASN A 8 1.38 10.96 8.69
CA ASN A 8 1.66 11.96 7.66
C ASN A 8 3.18 12.18 7.52
N LYS A 9 3.92 12.27 8.63
CA LYS A 9 5.40 12.32 8.61
C LYS A 9 6.03 11.08 7.96
N ALA A 10 5.49 9.89 8.22
CA ALA A 10 5.97 8.65 7.60
C ALA A 10 5.72 8.63 6.08
N ILE A 11 4.55 9.10 5.63
CA ILE A 11 4.21 9.22 4.21
C ILE A 11 5.13 10.24 3.52
N LYS A 12 5.28 11.45 4.07
CA LYS A 12 6.21 12.47 3.55
C LYS A 12 7.63 11.91 3.41
N LYS A 13 8.09 11.14 4.40
CA LYS A 13 9.40 10.47 4.37
C LYS A 13 9.49 9.39 3.28
N ILE A 14 8.41 8.64 3.02
CA ILE A 14 8.38 7.68 1.90
C ILE A 14 8.49 8.45 0.60
N LEU A 15 7.65 9.46 0.36
CA LEU A 15 7.61 10.26 -0.87
C LEU A 15 8.96 10.90 -1.21
N ASN A 16 9.66 11.45 -0.22
CA ASN A 16 10.99 12.06 -0.41
C ASN A 16 12.13 11.06 -0.67
N LYS A 17 11.93 9.76 -0.40
CA LYS A 17 12.98 8.77 -0.68
C LYS A 17 12.98 8.40 -2.16
N PRO A 18 14.15 8.37 -2.82
CA PRO A 18 14.25 7.82 -4.16
C PRO A 18 13.67 6.40 -4.24
N LEU A 19 13.17 6.04 -5.42
CA LEU A 19 12.68 4.69 -5.69
C LEU A 19 13.81 3.67 -5.52
N THR A 20 13.53 2.62 -4.78
CA THR A 20 14.44 1.46 -4.66
C THR A 20 14.59 0.75 -5.99
N SER A 21 15.65 -0.03 -6.19
CA SER A 21 15.83 -0.84 -7.41
C SER A 21 14.65 -1.78 -7.68
N LYS A 22 13.96 -2.26 -6.64
CA LYS A 22 12.74 -3.08 -6.78
C LYS A 22 11.55 -2.25 -7.25
N GLU A 23 11.41 -1.01 -6.82
CA GLU A 23 10.35 -0.10 -7.28
C GLU A 23 10.63 0.39 -8.71
N LYS A 24 11.89 0.69 -9.06
CA LYS A 24 12.27 1.03 -10.44
C LYS A 24 11.92 -0.10 -11.42
N LYS A 25 12.10 -1.36 -11.03
CA LYS A 25 11.63 -2.52 -11.82
C LYS A 25 10.10 -2.56 -12.03
N SER A 26 9.32 -1.85 -11.23
CA SER A 26 7.88 -1.68 -11.43
C SER A 26 7.52 -0.57 -12.42
N LEU A 27 8.49 0.20 -12.93
CA LEU A 27 8.27 1.15 -14.03
C LEU A 27 8.14 0.42 -15.37
N SER A 28 8.98 -0.61 -15.58
CA SER A 28 9.00 -1.39 -16.83
C SER A 28 8.21 -2.70 -16.78
N LYS A 29 7.74 -3.10 -15.59
CA LYS A 29 6.95 -4.32 -15.42
C LYS A 29 5.57 -4.00 -14.86
N SER A 30 4.54 -4.31 -15.64
CA SER A 30 3.15 -4.21 -15.21
C SER A 30 2.89 -5.04 -13.95
N GLY A 31 2.05 -4.51 -13.07
CA GLY A 31 1.63 -5.16 -11.84
C GLY A 31 0.56 -4.35 -11.14
N GLY A 32 0.21 -4.76 -9.93
CA GLY A 32 -0.88 -4.13 -9.21
C GLY A 32 -0.83 -4.37 -7.71
N VAL A 33 -1.68 -3.62 -7.02
CA VAL A 33 -1.97 -3.79 -5.61
C VAL A 33 -3.25 -4.61 -5.49
N TYR A 34 -3.21 -5.69 -4.72
CA TYR A 34 -4.34 -6.58 -4.49
C TYR A 34 -4.83 -6.50 -3.05
N MET A 35 -6.09 -6.85 -2.88
CA MET A 35 -6.73 -7.02 -1.59
C MET A 35 -7.32 -8.43 -1.46
N TYR A 36 -7.15 -9.01 -0.27
CA TYR A 36 -7.83 -10.24 0.12
C TYR A 36 -8.46 -10.11 1.48
N LYS A 37 -9.56 -10.84 1.64
CA LYS A 37 -10.12 -11.15 2.95
C LYS A 37 -9.48 -12.44 3.43
N LEU A 38 -8.91 -12.44 4.63
CA LEU A 38 -8.67 -13.73 5.28
C LEU A 38 -10.03 -14.33 5.64
N PRO A 39 -10.30 -15.62 5.33
CA PRO A 39 -11.44 -16.30 5.90
C PRO A 39 -11.33 -16.19 7.42
N ASN A 40 -12.46 -15.95 8.09
CA ASN A 40 -12.55 -15.66 9.53
C ASN A 40 -11.51 -16.45 10.31
N THR A 41 -10.55 -15.75 10.93
CA THR A 41 -9.73 -16.37 11.96
C THR A 41 -10.71 -16.87 13.03
N ALA A 42 -10.47 -18.06 13.58
CA ALA A 42 -11.35 -18.74 14.54
C ALA A 42 -11.71 -17.90 15.80
N SER A 43 -11.12 -16.71 15.96
CA SER A 43 -11.34 -15.72 17.00
C SER A 43 -12.62 -14.87 16.87
N GLY A 44 -13.39 -14.95 15.77
CA GLY A 44 -14.63 -14.16 15.62
C GLY A 44 -14.42 -12.65 15.44
N GLU A 45 -13.18 -12.20 15.22
CA GLU A 45 -12.86 -10.81 14.92
C GLU A 45 -13.32 -10.41 13.50
N ALA A 46 -13.59 -9.11 13.30
CA ALA A 46 -13.90 -8.56 11.98
C ALA A 46 -12.80 -8.94 10.96
N PRO A 47 -13.18 -9.27 9.71
CA PRO A 47 -12.26 -9.86 8.75
C PRO A 47 -11.11 -8.90 8.42
N HIS A 48 -9.89 -9.38 8.61
CA HIS A 48 -8.69 -8.64 8.25
C HIS A 48 -8.51 -8.59 6.74
N LEU A 49 -8.25 -7.39 6.21
CA LEU A 49 -7.85 -7.21 4.82
C LEU A 49 -6.35 -7.33 4.69
N LYS A 50 -5.90 -8.27 3.87
CA LYS A 50 -4.55 -8.30 3.37
C LYS A 50 -4.41 -7.32 2.22
N ILE A 51 -3.44 -6.42 2.28
CA ILE A 51 -3.09 -5.55 1.15
C ILE A 51 -1.67 -5.89 0.73
N GLY A 52 -1.51 -6.35 -0.51
CA GLY A 52 -0.22 -6.75 -1.05
C GLY A 52 -0.01 -6.25 -2.47
N SER A 53 1.21 -6.34 -2.99
CA SER A 53 1.51 -6.00 -4.38
C SER A 53 2.19 -7.14 -5.14
N THR A 54 1.98 -7.21 -6.46
CA THR A 54 2.58 -8.26 -7.31
C THR A 54 2.59 -7.86 -8.78
N ALA A 55 3.56 -8.41 -9.52
CA ALA A 55 3.56 -8.40 -10.99
C ALA A 55 2.83 -9.61 -11.60
N ASP A 56 2.62 -10.66 -10.79
CA ASP A 56 2.02 -11.92 -11.21
C ASP A 56 1.09 -12.38 -10.09
N TYR A 57 -0.19 -12.18 -10.34
CA TYR A 57 -1.24 -12.38 -9.35
C TYR A 57 -1.50 -13.87 -9.11
N GLU A 58 -1.60 -14.66 -10.17
CA GLU A 58 -1.87 -16.09 -10.09
C GLU A 58 -0.75 -16.83 -9.35
N ARG A 59 0.50 -16.56 -9.71
CA ARG A 59 1.66 -17.14 -9.00
C ARG A 59 1.68 -16.72 -7.53
N ARG A 60 1.39 -15.45 -7.24
CA ARG A 60 1.35 -14.95 -5.86
C ARG A 60 0.27 -15.66 -5.04
N MET A 61 -0.84 -16.04 -5.65
CA MET A 61 -1.91 -16.77 -4.93
C MET A 61 -1.58 -18.22 -4.68
N LYS A 62 -0.90 -18.88 -5.63
CA LYS A 62 -0.33 -20.20 -5.38
C LYS A 62 0.67 -20.17 -4.22
N GLU A 63 1.54 -19.16 -4.15
CA GLU A 63 2.46 -18.99 -3.02
C GLU A 63 1.73 -18.84 -1.67
N TRP A 64 0.66 -18.02 -1.62
CA TRP A 64 -0.11 -17.84 -0.39
C TRP A 64 -0.79 -19.13 0.07
N ARG A 65 -1.44 -19.86 -0.85
CA ARG A 65 -2.05 -21.16 -0.56
C ARG A 65 -1.02 -22.18 -0.11
N ASN A 66 0.07 -22.32 -0.85
CA ASN A 66 1.05 -23.38 -0.63
C ASN A 66 1.97 -23.10 0.57
N SER A 67 2.38 -21.85 0.78
CA SER A 67 3.34 -21.50 1.84
C SER A 67 2.67 -21.10 3.15
N CYS A 68 1.53 -20.41 3.09
CA CYS A 68 0.88 -19.90 4.30
C CYS A 68 -0.36 -20.71 4.69
N GLY A 69 -0.87 -21.57 3.81
CA GLY A 69 -2.08 -22.37 4.06
C GLY A 69 -3.37 -21.56 4.06
N TYR A 70 -3.33 -20.29 3.63
CA TYR A 70 -4.53 -19.47 3.50
C TYR A 70 -5.20 -19.72 2.16
N ASP A 71 -6.53 -19.85 2.14
CA ASP A 71 -7.32 -19.78 0.91
C ASP A 71 -7.98 -18.40 0.79
N PRO A 72 -7.34 -17.46 0.08
CA PRO A 72 -7.76 -16.08 0.12
C PRO A 72 -8.87 -15.82 -0.90
N GLU A 73 -9.98 -15.22 -0.45
CA GLU A 73 -11.08 -14.81 -1.35
C GLU A 73 -10.71 -13.50 -2.06
N LYS A 74 -10.59 -13.53 -3.40
CA LYS A 74 -10.25 -12.34 -4.20
C LYS A 74 -11.24 -11.23 -3.96
N VAL A 75 -10.76 -10.14 -3.36
CA VAL A 75 -11.57 -8.94 -3.16
C VAL A 75 -11.40 -7.98 -4.34
N SER A 76 -10.17 -7.52 -4.60
CA SER A 76 -9.89 -6.56 -5.69
C SER A 76 -8.42 -6.65 -6.14
N LEU A 77 -8.14 -6.26 -7.39
CA LEU A 77 -6.80 -6.04 -7.95
C LEU A 77 -6.80 -4.72 -8.72
N PHE A 78 -5.88 -3.81 -8.38
CA PHE A 78 -5.72 -2.49 -9.00
C PHE A 78 -4.40 -2.45 -9.74
N TYR A 79 -4.45 -2.43 -11.07
CA TYR A 79 -3.26 -2.27 -11.89
C TYR A 79 -2.76 -0.83 -11.82
N THR A 80 -1.47 -0.65 -11.59
CA THR A 80 -0.86 0.66 -11.45
C THR A 80 0.65 0.57 -11.70
N SER A 81 1.22 1.62 -12.28
CA SER A 81 2.66 1.81 -12.25
C SER A 81 3.13 1.94 -10.81
N LEU A 82 4.39 1.58 -10.55
CA LEU A 82 4.98 1.70 -9.20
C LEU A 82 4.14 1.04 -8.09
N TYR A 83 3.44 -0.07 -8.37
CA TYR A 83 2.56 -0.76 -7.43
C TYR A 83 3.19 -1.09 -6.06
N ARG A 84 4.52 -1.29 -6.00
CA ARG A 84 5.24 -1.48 -4.73
C ARG A 84 5.29 -0.19 -3.89
N ARG A 85 5.44 0.95 -4.54
CA ARG A 85 5.41 2.27 -3.90
C ARG A 85 4.01 2.60 -3.41
N VAL A 86 2.99 2.35 -4.24
CA VAL A 86 1.57 2.48 -3.88
C VAL A 86 1.25 1.64 -2.64
N GLU A 87 1.63 0.35 -2.64
CA GLU A 87 1.46 -0.54 -1.47
C GLU A 87 2.11 0.06 -0.21
N ARG A 88 3.34 0.54 -0.30
CA ARG A 88 4.05 1.15 0.85
C ARG A 88 3.35 2.39 1.39
N LEU A 89 2.82 3.24 0.52
CA LEU A 89 2.09 4.46 0.90
C LEU A 89 0.77 4.10 1.59
N VAL A 90 -0.02 3.20 1.00
CA VAL A 90 -1.26 2.68 1.60
C VAL A 90 -0.99 2.02 2.96
N HIS A 91 0.08 1.23 3.05
CA HIS A 91 0.52 0.59 4.29
C HIS A 91 0.88 1.58 5.40
N ALA A 92 1.52 2.69 5.04
CA ALA A 92 1.87 3.75 5.99
C ALA A 92 0.60 4.48 6.46
N GLN A 93 -0.31 4.81 5.53
CA GLN A 93 -1.56 5.51 5.81
C GLN A 93 -2.50 4.69 6.70
N LEU A 94 -2.54 3.37 6.50
CA LEU A 94 -3.30 2.43 7.33
C LEU A 94 -2.55 1.96 8.58
N GLY A 95 -1.46 2.62 8.96
CA GLY A 95 -0.58 2.19 10.05
C GLY A 95 -1.29 1.96 11.39
N VAL A 96 -2.27 2.82 11.72
CA VAL A 96 -3.08 2.71 12.95
C VAL A 96 -4.00 1.49 12.97
N SER A 97 -4.44 1.03 11.81
CA SER A 97 -5.32 -0.12 11.65
C SER A 97 -4.54 -1.41 11.37
N ARG A 98 -3.21 -1.39 11.48
CA ARG A 98 -2.36 -2.54 11.18
C ARG A 98 -2.59 -3.67 12.17
N LYS A 99 -2.77 -4.87 11.63
CA LYS A 99 -2.92 -6.12 12.36
C LYS A 99 -1.71 -6.97 12.05
N ARG A 100 -0.97 -7.35 13.10
CA ARG A 100 0.25 -8.14 12.96
C ARG A 100 -0.07 -9.58 13.32
N GLU A 101 0.21 -10.47 12.40
CA GLU A 101 0.29 -11.88 12.69
C GLU A 101 1.74 -12.17 13.06
N ALA A 102 1.99 -12.42 14.34
CA ALA A 102 3.35 -12.62 14.84
C ALA A 102 3.99 -13.89 14.27
N LYS A 103 3.19 -14.95 14.09
CA LYS A 103 3.64 -16.23 13.55
C LYS A 103 2.56 -16.85 12.68
N CYS A 104 2.78 -16.84 11.37
CA CYS A 104 1.94 -17.54 10.42
C CYS A 104 1.98 -19.06 10.70
N PRO A 105 0.82 -19.74 10.81
CA PRO A 105 0.76 -21.19 11.01
C PRO A 105 1.35 -21.97 9.82
N GLY A 106 1.26 -21.46 8.60
CA GLY A 106 1.86 -22.12 7.42
C GLY A 106 3.35 -21.85 7.26
N CYS A 107 3.73 -20.57 7.10
CA CYS A 107 5.12 -20.23 6.74
C CYS A 107 6.03 -19.90 7.94
N GLY A 108 5.49 -19.83 9.16
CA GLY A 108 6.22 -19.53 10.39
C GLY A 108 6.70 -18.08 10.53
N LYS A 109 6.51 -17.21 9.52
CA LYS A 109 6.98 -15.82 9.52
C LYS A 109 5.97 -14.87 10.17
N SER A 110 6.44 -13.70 10.58
CA SER A 110 5.53 -12.59 10.92
C SER A 110 5.00 -11.93 9.64
N HIS A 111 3.68 -11.79 9.55
CA HIS A 111 3.02 -10.99 8.53
C HIS A 111 2.53 -9.68 9.13
N GLN A 112 2.82 -8.58 8.44
CA GLN A 112 2.42 -7.25 8.89
C GLN A 112 1.45 -6.60 7.92
N GLU A 113 1.12 -7.24 6.81
CA GLU A 113 0.33 -6.66 5.72
C GLU A 113 -1.18 -6.82 5.89
N PHE A 114 -1.67 -7.02 7.11
CA PHE A 114 -3.09 -7.14 7.43
C PHE A 114 -3.60 -5.86 8.09
N PHE A 115 -4.85 -5.49 7.80
CA PHE A 115 -5.46 -4.25 8.27
C PHE A 115 -6.91 -4.48 8.69
N GLY A 116 -7.28 -3.92 9.84
CA GLY A 116 -8.65 -3.88 10.34
C GLY A 116 -9.42 -2.69 9.78
N VAL A 117 -9.65 -2.67 8.46
CA VAL A 117 -10.41 -1.62 7.76
C VAL A 117 -11.44 -2.23 6.83
N ARG A 118 -12.46 -1.44 6.46
CA ARG A 118 -13.45 -1.85 5.47
C ARG A 118 -12.86 -1.82 4.06
N ARG A 119 -13.38 -2.67 3.17
CA ARG A 119 -12.93 -2.77 1.76
C ARG A 119 -12.89 -1.42 1.05
N TYR A 120 -13.95 -0.61 1.19
CA TYR A 120 -14.04 0.66 0.48
C TYR A 120 -12.98 1.66 0.95
N GLN A 121 -12.59 1.64 2.24
CA GLN A 121 -11.56 2.53 2.78
C GLN A 121 -10.20 2.19 2.17
N ALA A 122 -9.85 0.90 2.15
CA ALA A 122 -8.62 0.44 1.51
C ALA A 122 -8.62 0.71 0.00
N ALA A 123 -9.75 0.47 -0.68
CA ALA A 123 -9.90 0.75 -2.11
C ALA A 123 -9.75 2.24 -2.44
N LYS A 124 -10.34 3.15 -1.64
CA LYS A 124 -10.18 4.60 -1.80
C LYS A 124 -8.70 4.99 -1.76
N LEU A 125 -7.96 4.51 -0.78
CA LEU A 125 -6.53 4.83 -0.64
C LEU A 125 -5.68 4.24 -1.78
N ILE A 126 -5.95 3.01 -2.20
CA ILE A 126 -5.24 2.42 -3.34
C ILE A 126 -5.52 3.24 -4.60
N GLY A 127 -6.79 3.59 -4.85
CA GLY A 127 -7.18 4.43 -5.97
C GLY A 127 -6.48 5.78 -5.97
N LEU A 128 -6.50 6.48 -4.84
CA LEU A 128 -5.85 7.78 -4.65
C LEU A 128 -4.36 7.75 -5.06
N TRP A 129 -3.60 6.81 -4.49
CA TRP A 129 -2.18 6.69 -4.77
C TRP A 129 -1.91 6.16 -6.19
N SER A 130 -2.76 5.30 -6.73
CA SER A 130 -2.65 4.81 -8.11
C SER A 130 -2.88 5.91 -9.14
N GLU A 131 -3.89 6.75 -8.92
CA GLU A 131 -4.18 7.91 -9.78
C GLU A 131 -2.99 8.88 -9.77
N TRP A 132 -2.45 9.18 -8.58
CA TRP A 132 -1.27 10.03 -8.45
C TRP A 132 -0.04 9.47 -9.18
N MET A 133 0.18 8.15 -9.16
CA MET A 133 1.27 7.53 -9.96
C MET A 133 1.08 7.69 -11.47
N GLY A 134 -0.17 7.88 -11.93
CA GLY A 134 -0.51 8.21 -13.32
C GLY A 134 0.00 9.59 -13.76
N HIS A 135 0.26 10.50 -12.81
CA HIS A 135 0.90 11.79 -13.09
C HIS A 135 2.43 11.72 -13.24
N VAL A 136 3.00 10.51 -13.24
CA VAL A 136 4.44 10.25 -13.37
C VAL A 136 5.27 11.13 -12.41
N PRO A 137 5.06 11.00 -11.09
CA PRO A 137 5.60 11.95 -10.12
C PRO A 137 7.10 11.82 -9.89
N TYR A 138 7.74 10.77 -10.42
CA TYR A 138 9.15 10.49 -10.27
C TYR A 138 9.88 10.61 -11.61
N ASP A 139 11.09 11.17 -11.58
CA ASP A 139 12.00 11.23 -12.72
C ASP A 139 12.68 9.87 -13.00
N GLU A 140 13.56 9.84 -14.00
CA GLU A 140 14.31 8.64 -14.42
C GLU A 140 15.22 8.09 -13.30
N ASP A 141 15.73 8.98 -12.45
CA ASP A 141 16.49 8.62 -11.26
C ASP A 141 15.61 8.07 -10.12
N GLY A 142 14.29 8.09 -10.30
CA GLY A 142 13.31 7.67 -9.31
C GLY A 142 13.21 8.67 -8.16
N THR A 143 13.62 9.91 -8.37
CA THR A 143 13.45 11.00 -7.41
C THR A 143 12.17 11.75 -7.73
N LEU A 144 11.51 12.28 -6.70
CA LEU A 144 10.30 13.07 -6.90
C LEU A 144 10.62 14.30 -7.76
N ASN A 145 9.86 14.54 -8.83
CA ASN A 145 10.12 15.65 -9.75
C ASN A 145 9.93 17.02 -9.07
N ALA A 146 10.39 18.10 -9.71
CA ALA A 146 10.41 19.43 -9.11
C ALA A 146 9.01 19.95 -8.72
N GLU A 147 8.00 19.68 -9.56
CA GLU A 147 6.61 20.09 -9.33
C GLU A 147 6.05 19.44 -8.05
N TRP A 148 6.10 18.11 -7.97
CA TRP A 148 5.59 17.38 -6.80
C TRP A 148 6.41 17.63 -5.55
N ARG A 149 7.71 17.88 -5.68
CA ARG A 149 8.58 18.26 -4.55
C ARG A 149 8.15 19.59 -3.95
N LYS A 150 7.93 20.60 -4.79
CA LYS A 150 7.43 21.91 -4.37
C LYS A 150 6.05 21.78 -3.70
N LYS A 151 5.14 20.99 -4.28
CA LYS A 151 3.83 20.73 -3.67
C LYS A 151 3.96 20.03 -2.30
N LEU A 152 4.86 19.05 -2.17
CA LEU A 152 5.09 18.30 -0.94
C LEU A 152 5.66 19.16 0.21
N GLU A 153 6.44 20.19 -0.12
CA GLU A 153 6.97 21.15 0.86
C GLU A 153 5.83 21.91 1.56
N GLY A 154 4.82 22.34 0.80
CA GLY A 154 3.65 23.07 1.30
C GLY A 154 2.55 22.23 1.95
N VAL A 155 2.70 20.91 2.03
CA VAL A 155 1.71 20.03 2.67
C VAL A 155 1.68 20.30 4.18
N ASP A 156 0.50 20.69 4.67
CA ASP A 156 0.18 20.69 6.10
C ASP A 156 0.04 19.25 6.59
N LEU A 157 0.91 18.83 7.53
CA LEU A 157 0.91 17.47 8.04
C LEU A 157 -0.01 17.27 9.24
N ASP A 158 -0.57 18.35 9.79
CA ASP A 158 -1.59 18.28 10.85
C ASP A 158 -2.99 18.08 10.26
N ASP A 159 -3.20 18.44 8.99
CA ASP A 159 -4.40 18.10 8.23
C ASP A 159 -4.48 16.57 7.95
N ALA A 160 -5.63 15.99 8.28
CA ALA A 160 -5.92 14.57 8.10
C ALA A 160 -6.13 14.19 6.63
N ASP A 161 -6.60 15.13 5.80
CA ASP A 161 -6.96 14.93 4.40
C ASP A 161 -5.90 15.48 3.43
N CYS A 162 -4.74 15.89 3.95
CA CYS A 162 -3.70 16.57 3.19
C CYS A 162 -3.18 15.77 1.98
N TRP A 163 -3.28 14.43 2.01
CA TRP A 163 -2.90 13.58 0.88
C TRP A 163 -3.92 13.59 -0.26
N GLU A 164 -5.20 13.88 0.01
CA GLU A 164 -6.21 14.06 -1.04
C GLU A 164 -5.91 15.34 -1.83
N SER A 165 -5.64 16.44 -1.12
CA SER A 165 -5.20 17.71 -1.71
C SER A 165 -3.84 17.59 -2.41
N PHE A 166 -2.89 16.88 -1.80
CA PHE A 166 -1.57 16.67 -2.39
C PHE A 166 -1.65 15.88 -3.70
N THR A 167 -2.48 14.84 -3.79
CA THR A 167 -2.52 13.96 -4.97
C THR A 167 -3.36 14.49 -6.12
N ALA A 168 -4.30 15.41 -5.86
CA ALA A 168 -5.12 16.05 -6.88
C ALA A 168 -4.26 16.80 -7.92
N LYS A 169 -4.66 16.72 -9.19
CA LYS A 169 -4.11 17.58 -10.24
C LYS A 169 -4.69 18.98 -10.09
N GLU A 170 -3.85 20.01 -10.25
CA GLU A 170 -4.33 21.39 -10.45
C GLU A 170 -5.10 21.54 -11.76
#